data_AF-A0A1R1MIN2-F1
#
_entry.id   AF-A0A1R1MIN2-F1
#
_cell.length_a   1.000
_cell.length_b   1.000
_cell.length_c   1.000
_cell.angle_alpha   90.00
_cell.angle_beta   90.00
_cell.angle_gamma   90.00
#
_symmetry.space_group_name_H-M   'P 1'
#
loop_
_entity.id
_entity.type
_entity.pdbx_description
1 polymer ?
#
loop_
_entity_poly.entity_id
_entity_poly.type
_entity_poly.pdbx_seq_one_letter_code
_entity_poly.pdbx_strand_id
1 'polypeptide(L)' 'MLEINDRCRLVKHSGQETQYWVAQQLLLEETSHRRDIWKPISLLLTTSQAESWLAEYDAPQGTVMRFKEVAGNS' A
#
# COMPACT_ATOMS: atom_id res chain seq x y z
N MET A 1 -1.09 -5.60 5.58
CA MET A 1 -1.38 -4.22 5.15
C MET A 1 -0.35 -3.31 5.79
N LEU A 2 0.10 -2.30 5.07
CA LEU A 2 1.13 -1.35 5.48
C LEU A 2 0.55 0.06 5.32
N GLU A 3 0.43 0.83 6.39
CA GLU A 3 -0.01 2.22 6.31
C GLU A 3 1.17 3.11 5.91
N ILE A 4 0.94 3.97 4.92
CA ILE A 4 1.96 4.91 4.43
C ILE A 4 1.73 6.27 5.08
N ASN A 5 0.48 6.71 5.11
CA ASN A 5 0.01 7.91 5.82
C ASN A 5 -1.50 7.80 6.11
N ASP A 6 -2.12 8.90 6.54
CA ASP A 6 -3.56 8.98 6.87
C ASP A 6 -4.49 8.69 5.67
N ARG A 7 -3.98 8.78 4.45
CA ARG A 7 -4.75 8.60 3.21
C ARG A 7 -4.24 7.48 2.32
N CYS A 8 -3.08 6.90 2.56
CA CYS A 8 -2.48 5.92 1.66
C CYS A 8 -2.01 4.68 2.41
N ARG A 9 -2.27 3.52 1.83
CA ARG A 9 -1.82 2.23 2.36
C ARG A 9 -1.44 1.26 1.24
N LEU A 10 -0.55 0.34 1.55
CA LEU A 10 -0.18 -0.78 0.70
C LEU A 10 -0.80 -2.07 1.22
N VAL A 11 -1.61 -2.74 0.41
CA VAL A 11 -2.28 -3.98 0.78
C VAL A 11 -1.56 -5.16 0.14
N LYS A 12 -1.17 -6.13 0.96
CA LYS A 12 -0.54 -7.37 0.51
C LYS A 12 -1.61 -8.34 0.04
N HIS A 13 -1.45 -8.85 -1.17
CA HIS A 13 -2.23 -9.92 -1.77
C HIS A 13 -1.32 -11.13 -1.97
N SER A 14 -1.49 -12.14 -1.13
CA SER A 14 -0.80 -13.42 -1.27
C SER A 14 -1.57 -14.32 -2.24
N GLY A 15 -1.02 -14.52 -3.44
CA GLY A 15 -1.38 -15.63 -4.32
C GLY A 15 -0.62 -16.90 -3.93
N GLN A 16 -0.98 -18.06 -4.50
CA GLN A 16 -0.43 -19.36 -4.10
C GLN A 16 1.10 -19.47 -4.20
N GLU A 17 1.76 -18.68 -5.05
CA GLU A 17 3.23 -18.70 -5.22
C GLU A 17 3.88 -17.30 -5.29
N THR A 18 3.09 -16.25 -5.46
CA THR A 18 3.60 -14.88 -5.64
C THR A 18 2.91 -13.89 -4.72
N GLN A 19 3.71 -13.06 -4.07
CA GLN A 19 3.23 -11.94 -3.28
C GLN A 19 3.05 -10.72 -4.18
N TYR A 20 1.85 -10.18 -4.18
CA TYR A 20 1.51 -8.94 -4.86
C TYR A 20 1.08 -7.88 -3.86
N TRP A 21 1.12 -6.63 -4.29
CA TRP A 21 0.76 -5.48 -3.49
C TRP A 21 -0.16 -4.55 -4.29
N VAL A 22 -1.05 -3.86 -3.60
CA VAL A 22 -1.90 -2.83 -4.21
C VAL A 22 -1.87 -1.60 -3.33
N ALA A 23 -1.47 -0.46 -3.90
CA ALA A 23 -1.60 0.83 -3.24
C ALA A 23 -3.07 1.25 -3.27
N GLN A 24 -3.57 1.68 -2.12
CA GLN A 24 -4.92 2.18 -1.95
C GLN A 24 -4.88 3.56 -1.33
N GLN A 25 -5.80 4.41 -1.78
CA GLN A 25 -6.03 5.73 -1.22
C GLN A 25 -7.40 5.80 -0.57
N LEU A 26 -7.47 6.46 0.58
CA LEU A 26 -8.69 6.80 1.28
C LEU A 26 -9.35 7.97 0.55
N LEU A 27 -10.56 7.74 0.05
CA LEU A 27 -11.43 8.80 -0.42
C LEU A 27 -12.36 9.19 0.72
N LEU A 28 -12.15 10.39 1.24
CA LEU A 28 -13.02 11.04 2.21
C LEU A 28 -14.16 11.70 1.42
N GLU A 29 -15.38 11.16 1.50
CA GLU A 29 -16.57 11.82 0.95
C GLU A 29 -17.18 12.73 2.03
N GLU A 30 -17.33 14.02 1.75
CA GLU A 30 -17.85 15.05 2.68
C GLU A 30 -19.36 14.95 2.96
N THR A 31 -19.97 13.76 2.96
CA THR A 31 -21.42 13.63 3.15
C THR A 31 -21.81 12.63 4.24
N SER A 32 -22.82 13.02 5.02
CA SER A 32 -23.32 12.40 6.26
C SER A 32 -23.83 10.95 6.16
N HIS A 33 -23.78 10.33 4.98
CA HIS A 33 -24.39 9.02 4.72
C HIS A 33 -23.46 8.03 3.99
N ARG A 34 -22.20 8.37 3.71
CA ARG A 34 -21.25 7.45 3.06
C ARG A 34 -19.99 7.28 3.90
N ARG A 35 -19.54 6.02 4.00
CA ARG A 35 -18.38 5.59 4.77
C ARG A 35 -17.11 5.89 3.97
N ASP A 36 -16.01 6.09 4.68
CA ASP A 36 -14.68 6.13 4.09
C ASP A 36 -14.40 4.89 3.24
N ILE A 37 -13.98 5.09 1.99
CA ILE A 37 -13.70 4.01 1.03
C ILE A 37 -12.23 4.06 0.63
N TRP A 38 -11.57 2.91 0.75
CA TRP A 38 -10.24 2.70 0.19
C TRP A 38 -10.36 2.24 -1.25
N LYS A 39 -9.85 3.04 -2.18
CA LYS A 39 -9.81 2.69 -3.62
C LYS A 39 -8.40 2.35 -4.06
N PRO A 40 -8.23 1.34 -4.95
CA PRO A 40 -6.93 1.07 -5.54
C PRO A 40 -6.50 2.25 -6.41
N ILE A 41 -5.25 2.69 -6.22
CA ILE A 41 -4.59 3.72 -7.03
C ILE A 41 -3.42 3.15 -7.84
N SER A 42 -3.08 1.88 -7.64
CA SER A 42 -2.13 1.13 -8.46
C SER A 42 -2.77 -0.14 -9.01
N LEU A 43 -2.16 -0.69 -10.06
CA LEU A 43 -2.35 -2.10 -10.43
C LEU A 43 -1.70 -3.01 -9.37
N LEU A 44 -1.79 -4.33 -9.58
CA LEU A 44 -1.02 -5.30 -8.81
C LEU A 44 0.47 -5.07 -9.03
N LEU A 45 1.18 -4.82 -7.94
CA LEU A 45 2.62 -4.59 -7.90
C LEU A 45 3.32 -5.84 -7.38
N THR A 46 4.41 -6.24 -8.03
CA THR A 46 5.39 -7.15 -7.42
C THR A 46 6.10 -6.47 -6.24
N THR A 47 6.84 -7.22 -5.42
CA THR A 47 7.63 -6.64 -4.32
C THR A 47 8.57 -5.53 -4.77
N SER A 48 9.27 -5.70 -5.91
CA SER A 48 10.17 -4.67 -6.43
C SER A 48 9.41 -3.43 -6.91
N GLN A 49 8.28 -3.60 -7.59
CA GLN A 49 7.46 -2.47 -8.03
C GLN A 49 6.84 -1.72 -6.85
N ALA A 50 6.48 -2.43 -5.78
CA ALA A 50 6.00 -1.81 -4.54
C ALA A 50 7.11 -1.01 -3.83
N GLU A 51 8.36 -1.48 -3.84
CA GLU A 51 9.50 -0.72 -3.31
C GLU A 51 9.72 0.58 -4.10
N SER A 52 9.71 0.51 -5.44
CA SER A 52 9.82 1.71 -6.29
C SER A 52 8.66 2.66 -6.06
N TRP A 53 7.43 2.14 -5.94
CA TRP A 53 6.24 2.95 -5.68
C TRP A 53 6.35 3.68 -4.33
N LEU A 54 6.84 3.03 -3.28
CA LEU A 54 7.07 3.67 -1.97
C LEU A 54 8.11 4.79 -2.04
N ALA A 55 9.15 4.64 -2.86
CA ALA A 55 10.16 5.67 -3.07
C ALA A 55 9.60 6.88 -3.85
N GLU A 56 8.78 6.63 -4.88
CA GLU A 56 8.11 7.70 -5.65
C GLU A 56 7.11 8.48 -4.80
N TYR A 57 6.48 7.83 -3.82
CA TYR A 57 5.49 8.43 -2.93
C TYR A 57 6.09 9.09 -1.68
N ASP A 58 7.43 9.17 -1.60
CA ASP A 58 8.18 9.69 -0.44
C ASP A 58 7.70 9.08 0.88
N ALA A 59 7.51 7.76 0.89
CA ALA A 59 7.01 7.05 2.06
C ALA A 59 7.99 7.17 3.24
N PRO A 60 7.50 7.33 4.48
CA PRO A 60 8.37 7.45 5.65
C PRO A 60 9.36 6.28 5.74
N GLN A 61 10.59 6.56 6.17
CA GLN A 61 11.64 5.53 6.26
C GLN A 61 11.20 4.32 7.10
N GLY A 62 10.43 4.54 8.18
CA GLY A 62 9.85 3.47 8.99
C GLY A 62 8.90 2.55 8.21
N THR A 63 8.09 3.13 7.32
CA THR A 63 7.18 2.41 6.43
C THR A 63 7.96 1.56 5.42
N VAL A 64 9.04 2.11 4.85
CA VAL A 64 9.92 1.37 3.92
C VAL A 64 10.62 0.20 4.60
N MET A 65 11.16 0.41 5.82
CA MET A 65 11.79 -0.67 6.60
C MET A 65 10.77 -1.77 6.91
N ARG A 66 9.57 -1.38 7.35
CA ARG A 66 8.50 -2.33 7.65
C ARG A 66 8.03 -3.08 6.40
N PHE A 67 8.02 -2.43 5.24
CA PHE A 67 7.73 -3.10 3.98
C PHE A 67 8.74 -4.21 3.67
N LYS A 68 10.04 -3.96 3.84
CA LYS A 68 11.11 -4.97 3.61
C LYS A 68 10.96 -6.20 4.51
N GLU A 69 10.68 -5.98 5.79
CA GLU A 69 10.41 -7.07 6.75
C GLU A 69 9.21 -7.93 6.32
N VAL A 70 8.11 -7.30 5.88
CA VAL A 70 6.87 -8.00 5.53
C VAL A 70 6.92 -8.63 4.13
N ALA A 71 7.73 -8.07 3.23
CA ALA A 71 7.95 -8.59 1.90
C ALA A 71 8.96 -9.75 1.87
N GLY A 72 9.67 -10.02 2.97
CA GLY A 72 10.58 -11.16 3.12
C GLY A 72 11.97 -10.93 2.54
N ASN A 73 12.37 -9.69 2.27
CA ASN A 73 13.76 -9.35 1.93
C ASN A 73 14.52 -9.11 3.24
N SER A 74 15.05 -10.19 3.82
CA SER A 74 16.12 -10.16 4.85
C SER A 74 17.48 -10.37 4.19
#